data_AF-A0A4Q7IJ26-F1
#
_entry.id   AF-A0A4Q7IJ26-F1
#
_cell.length_a   1.000
_cell.length_b   1.000
_cell.length_c   1.000
_cell.angle_alpha   90.00
_cell.angle_beta   90.00
_cell.angle_gamma   90.00
#
_symmetry.space_group_name_H-M   'P 1'
#
loop_
_entity.id
_entity.type
_entity.pdbx_description
1 polymer ?
#
loop_
_entity_poly.entity_id
_entity_poly.type
_entity_poly.pdbx_seq_one_letter_code
_entity_poly.pdbx_strand_id
1 'polypeptide(L)'
;KKLSSVFPVSKLCKVMNVSRSAYYAWLKRPAKIITAEHLHMYRRAKVIFEQSRNSLGYRELKKRLCKEGFKVSEYGVKKLMAKLGL
;
A
#
# COMPACT_ATOMS: atom_id res chain seq x y z
N LYS A 1 -19.79 -17.39 -1.34
CA LYS A 1 -19.83 -18.33 -2.50
C LYS A 1 -19.17 -17.66 -3.70
N LYS A 2 -18.26 -18.34 -4.43
CA LYS A 2 -17.55 -17.74 -5.57
C LYS A 2 -18.45 -17.80 -6.82
N LEU A 3 -18.75 -16.68 -7.46
CA LEU A 3 -19.65 -16.63 -8.64
C LEU A 3 -19.18 -17.53 -9.80
N SER A 4 -17.88 -17.75 -9.93
CA SER A 4 -17.30 -18.63 -10.94
C SER A 4 -17.62 -20.12 -10.73
N SER A 5 -18.18 -20.52 -9.58
CA SER A 5 -18.61 -21.91 -9.36
C SER A 5 -20.01 -22.18 -9.89
N VAL A 6 -20.77 -21.13 -10.21
CA VAL A 6 -22.16 -21.22 -10.70
C VAL A 6 -22.27 -20.76 -12.14
N PHE A 7 -21.43 -19.82 -12.58
CA PHE A 7 -21.47 -19.26 -13.94
C PHE A 7 -20.10 -19.34 -14.64
N PRO A 8 -20.08 -19.54 -15.97
CA PRO A 8 -18.85 -19.47 -16.75
C PRO A 8 -18.16 -18.11 -16.60
N VAL A 9 -16.85 -18.12 -16.37
CA VAL A 9 -16.02 -16.91 -16.27
C VAL A 9 -16.19 -16.00 -17.49
N SER A 10 -16.38 -16.57 -18.69
CA SER A 10 -16.65 -15.83 -19.92
C SER A 10 -17.91 -14.95 -19.83
N LYS A 11 -18.99 -15.45 -19.22
CA LYS A 11 -20.25 -14.73 -19.05
C LYS A 11 -20.10 -13.62 -18.01
N LEU A 12 -19.43 -13.92 -16.90
CA LEU A 12 -19.10 -12.95 -15.86
C LEU A 12 -18.23 -11.80 -16.41
N CYS A 13 -17.19 -12.13 -17.17
CA CYS A 13 -16.32 -11.15 -17.82
C CYS A 13 -17.10 -10.23 -18.78
N LYS A 14 -18.05 -10.77 -19.56
CA LYS A 14 -18.92 -9.97 -20.44
C LYS A 14 -19.82 -9.02 -19.66
N VAL A 15 -20.47 -9.50 -18.61
CA VAL A 15 -21.37 -8.67 -17.76
C VAL A 15 -20.59 -7.56 -17.06
N MET A 16 -19.38 -7.87 -16.58
CA MET A 16 -18.51 -6.93 -15.87
C MET A 16 -17.66 -6.05 -16.81
N ASN A 17 -17.84 -6.19 -18.13
CA ASN A 17 -17.05 -5.50 -19.16
C ASN A 17 -15.53 -5.58 -18.98
N VAL A 18 -15.02 -6.77 -18.59
CA VAL A 18 -13.58 -7.05 -18.45
C VAL A 18 -13.16 -8.17 -19.40
N SER A 19 -11.92 -8.11 -19.91
CA SER A 19 -11.41 -9.20 -20.73
C SER A 19 -11.12 -10.45 -19.89
N ARG A 20 -11.25 -11.63 -20.52
CA ARG A 20 -10.89 -12.92 -19.88
C ARG A 20 -9.43 -12.95 -19.45
N SER A 21 -8.53 -12.39 -20.26
CA SER A 21 -7.10 -12.30 -19.94
C SER A 21 -6.84 -11.40 -18.73
N ALA A 22 -7.53 -10.26 -18.61
CA ALA A 22 -7.42 -9.38 -17.45
C ALA A 22 -7.89 -10.08 -16.16
N TYR A 23 -8.99 -10.83 -16.21
CA TYR A 23 -9.48 -11.61 -15.06
C TYR A 23 -8.42 -12.61 -14.56
N TYR A 24 -7.85 -13.43 -15.44
CA TYR A 24 -6.84 -14.41 -15.03
C TYR A 24 -5.50 -13.75 -14.64
N ALA A 25 -5.13 -12.64 -15.25
CA ALA A 25 -3.97 -11.86 -14.83
C ALA A 25 -4.16 -11.29 -13.42
N TRP A 26 -5.35 -10.77 -13.10
CA TRP A 26 -5.71 -10.33 -11.75
C TRP A 26 -5.73 -11.49 -10.76
N LEU A 27 -6.33 -12.62 -11.12
CA LEU A 27 -6.41 -13.80 -10.25
C LEU A 27 -5.02 -14.35 -9.87
N LYS A 28 -4.04 -14.24 -10.78
CA LYS A 28 -2.64 -14.64 -10.54
C LYS A 28 -1.84 -13.62 -9.72
N ARG A 29 -2.38 -12.43 -9.43
CA ARG A 29 -1.71 -11.39 -8.64
C ARG A 29 -2.23 -11.43 -7.21
N PRO A 30 -1.53 -12.07 -6.27
CA PRO A 30 -1.93 -12.02 -4.87
C PRO A 30 -1.90 -10.57 -4.37
N ALA A 31 -2.85 -10.22 -3.51
CA ALA A 31 -2.85 -8.93 -2.85
C ALA A 31 -1.57 -8.78 -2.03
N LYS A 32 -0.90 -7.62 -2.12
CA LYS A 32 0.23 -7.31 -1.26
C LYS A 32 -0.29 -7.09 0.16
N ILE A 33 -0.12 -8.09 1.02
CA ILE A 33 -0.47 -7.99 2.43
C ILE A 33 0.47 -6.98 3.09
N ILE A 34 -0.10 -5.93 3.68
CA ILE A 34 0.65 -4.96 4.49
C ILE A 34 0.57 -5.47 5.93
N THR A 35 1.73 -5.70 6.55
CA THR A 35 1.80 -6.10 7.96
C THR A 35 1.26 -4.99 8.85
N ALA A 36 0.73 -5.36 10.03
CA ALA A 36 0.25 -4.40 11.02
C ALA A 36 1.33 -3.38 11.40
N GLU A 37 2.59 -3.83 11.49
CA GLU A 37 3.76 -2.98 11.77
C GLU A 37 3.99 -1.95 10.67
N HIS A 38 3.97 -2.35 9.39
CA HIS A 38 4.10 -1.40 8.28
C HIS A 38 2.94 -0.39 8.24
N LEU A 39 1.72 -0.85 8.53
CA LEU A 39 0.56 0.03 8.61
C LEU A 39 0.70 1.04 9.76
N HIS A 40 1.18 0.59 10.91
CA HIS A 40 1.45 1.44 12.06
C HIS A 40 2.52 2.50 11.74
N MET A 41 3.63 2.08 11.12
CA MET A 41 4.67 2.99 10.65
C MET A 41 4.13 4.04 9.67
N TYR A 42 3.24 3.66 8.74
CA TYR A 42 2.65 4.61 7.79
C TYR A 42 1.79 5.67 8.48
N ARG A 43 1.00 5.25 9.48
CA ARG A 43 0.19 6.16 10.30
C ARG A 43 1.07 7.12 11.09
N ARG A 44 2.13 6.62 11.74
CA ARG A 44 3.08 7.46 12.47
C ARG A 44 3.79 8.47 11.58
N ALA A 45 4.21 8.04 10.39
CA ALA A 45 4.85 8.93 9.41
C ALA A 45 3.94 10.11 9.01
N LYS A 46 2.64 9.85 8.77
CA LYS A 46 1.68 10.92 8.47
C LYS A 46 1.51 11.90 9.63
N VAL A 47 1.34 11.39 10.85
CA VAL A 47 1.19 12.22 12.06
C VAL A 47 2.41 13.11 12.27
N ILE A 48 3.61 12.55 12.15
CA ILE A 48 4.86 13.30 12.28
C ILE A 48 4.95 14.42 11.23
N PHE A 49 4.61 14.11 9.97
CA PHE A 49 4.64 15.06 8.87
C PHE A 49 3.66 16.22 9.09
N GLU A 50 2.43 15.92 9.48
CA GLU A 50 1.40 16.92 9.80
C GLU A 50 1.81 17.80 10.99
N GLN A 51 2.38 17.22 12.05
CA GLN A 51 2.92 17.97 13.20
C GLN A 51 4.02 18.95 12.80
N SER A 52 4.74 18.69 11.71
CA SER A 52 5.75 19.60 11.18
C SER A 52 5.20 20.66 10.23
N ARG A 53 3.87 20.78 10.13
CA ARG A 53 3.20 21.63 9.12
C ARG A 53 3.64 21.25 7.70
N ASN A 54 3.77 19.94 7.45
CA ASN A 54 4.13 19.39 6.14
C ASN A 54 5.47 19.87 5.58
N SER A 55 6.42 20.26 6.44
CA SER A 55 7.69 20.88 6.02
C SER A 55 8.90 19.97 6.20
N LEU A 56 8.79 18.90 7.00
CA LEU A 56 9.95 18.06 7.29
C LEU A 56 10.31 17.16 6.12
N GLY A 57 11.62 17.04 5.86
CA GLY A 57 12.16 16.13 4.87
C GLY A 57 12.44 14.72 5.41
N TYR A 58 12.83 13.81 4.51
CA TYR A 58 13.06 12.40 4.83
C TYR A 58 14.09 12.15 5.96
N ARG A 59 15.09 13.02 6.11
CA ARG A 59 16.13 12.88 7.15
C ARG A 59 15.53 13.04 8.54
N GLU A 60 14.71 14.07 8.73
CA GLU A 60 14.06 14.34 10.01
C GLU A 60 12.93 13.34 10.27
N LEU A 61 12.21 12.92 9.23
CA LEU A 61 11.20 11.86 9.34
C LEU A 61 11.83 10.55 9.82
N LYS A 62 12.96 10.14 9.23
CA LYS A 62 13.73 8.97 9.64
C LYS A 62 14.13 9.08 11.11
N LYS A 63 14.69 10.23 11.51
CA LYS A 63 15.14 10.45 12.90
C LYS A 63 14.00 10.27 13.89
N ARG A 64 12.82 10.81 13.60
CA ARG A 64 11.64 10.69 14.47
C ARG A 64 11.06 9.27 14.48
N LEU A 65 10.97 8.61 13.33
CA LEU A 65 10.55 7.20 13.26
C LEU A 65 11.51 6.27 14.02
N CYS A 66 12.82 6.48 13.90
CA CYS A 66 13.79 5.70 14.67
C CYS A 66 13.67 5.94 16.18
N LYS A 67 13.38 7.18 16.61
CA LYS A 67 13.11 7.49 18.02
C LYS A 67 11.86 6.79 18.56
N GLU A 68 10.86 6.57 17.71
CA GLU A 68 9.65 5.81 18.06
C GLU A 68 9.86 4.28 17.99
N GLY A 69 11.08 3.83 17.66
CA GLY A 69 11.44 2.40 17.65
C GLY A 69 11.39 1.73 16.27
N PHE A 70 11.04 2.44 15.20
CA PHE A 70 11.01 1.86 13.86
C PHE A 70 12.43 1.73 13.27
N LYS A 71 12.78 0.54 12.78
CA LYS A 71 14.03 0.32 12.05
C LYS A 71 13.84 0.58 10.56
N VAL A 72 14.16 1.79 10.10
CA VAL A 72 13.96 2.21 8.70
C VAL A 72 15.23 2.79 8.08
N SER A 73 15.56 2.36 6.86
CA SER A 73 16.67 2.93 6.09
C SER A 73 16.29 4.26 5.42
N GLU A 74 17.27 5.07 5.03
CA GLU A 74 17.01 6.35 4.35
C GLU A 74 16.24 6.15 3.04
N TYR A 75 16.64 5.14 2.26
CA TYR A 75 15.93 4.76 1.05
C TYR A 75 14.48 4.33 1.35
N GLY A 76 14.27 3.58 2.44
CA GLY A 76 12.95 3.20 2.92
C GLY A 76 12.06 4.41 3.23
N VAL A 77 12.59 5.41 3.92
CA VAL A 77 11.84 6.65 4.26
C VAL A 77 11.55 7.50 3.02
N LYS A 78 12.49 7.63 2.07
CA LYS A 78 12.23 8.32 0.79
C LYS A 78 11.09 7.65 0.02
N LYS A 79 11.13 6.32 -0.10
CA LYS A 79 10.08 5.55 -0.76
C LYS A 79 8.75 5.64 -0.01
N LEU A 80 8.80 5.70 1.33
CA LEU A 80 7.63 5.89 2.18
C LEU A 80 6.96 7.23 1.90
N MET A 81 7.73 8.34 1.88
CA MET A 81 7.22 9.68 1.56
C MET A 81 6.58 9.71 0.16
N ALA A 82 7.30 9.21 -0.86
CA ALA A 82 6.79 9.13 -2.22
C ALA A 82 5.50 8.29 -2.34
N LYS A 83 5.41 7.20 -1.58
CA LYS A 83 4.21 6.33 -1.55
C LYS A 83 3.03 7.00 -0.85
N LEU A 84 3.28 7.83 0.16
CA LEU A 84 2.25 8.45 0.99
C LEU A 84 1.89 9.87 0.57
N GLY A 85 2.64 10.48 -0.36
CA GLY A 85 2.46 11.87 -0.78
C GLY A 85 2.82 12.88 0.30
N LEU A 86 3.87 12.57 1.08
CA LEU A 86 4.47 13.45 2.09
C LEU A 86 5.67 14.20 1.49
#